data_AF-A0A1E3UDV5-F1
#
_entry.id   AF-A0A1E3UDV5-F1
#
_cell.length_a   1.000
_cell.length_b   1.000
_cell.length_c   1.000
_cell.angle_alpha   90.00
_cell.angle_beta   90.00
_cell.angle_gamma   90.00
#
_symmetry.space_group_name_H-M   'P 1'
#
loop_
_entity.id
_entity.type
_entity.pdbx_description
1 polymer ?
#
loop_
_entity_poly.entity_id
_entity_poly.type
_entity_poly.pdbx_seq_one_letter_code
_entity_poly.pdbx_strand_id
1 'polypeptide(L)'
;MPTTEKLKQEIADAEKKLAQERSRLQRLQNRKSYYEKGDRKKRAHRLITRGAAVESIAPLAKTLSETEFYAFTEKVFTLTEVRALLMEAVNAHNQASQKGKG
;
A
#
# COMPACT_ATOMS: atom_id res chain seq x y z
N MET A 1 -31.15 46.90 -9.09
CA MET A 1 -31.40 45.79 -8.16
C MET A 1 -31.75 44.55 -9.00
N PRO A 2 -31.07 43.41 -8.85
CA PRO A 2 -31.52 42.19 -9.51
C PRO A 2 -32.95 41.85 -9.06
N THR A 3 -33.79 41.39 -9.99
CA THR A 3 -35.16 40.97 -9.67
C THR A 3 -35.14 39.68 -8.86
N THR A 4 -36.08 39.53 -7.92
CA THR A 4 -36.22 38.36 -7.04
C THR A 4 -36.21 37.02 -7.79
N GLU A 5 -36.74 37.00 -9.01
CA GLU A 5 -36.75 35.80 -9.86
C GLU A 5 -35.36 35.40 -10.38
N LYS A 6 -34.50 36.38 -10.70
CA LYS A 6 -33.11 36.11 -11.11
C LYS A 6 -32.31 35.51 -9.96
N LEU A 7 -32.51 36.02 -8.74
CA LEU A 7 -31.86 35.49 -7.55
C LEU A 7 -32.28 34.04 -7.24
N LYS A 8 -33.58 33.71 -7.40
CA LYS A 8 -34.06 32.33 -7.24
C LYS A 8 -33.43 31.38 -8.27
N GLN A 9 -33.31 31.82 -9.51
CA GLN A 9 -32.68 31.05 -10.59
C GLN A 9 -31.20 30.78 -10.28
N GLU A 10 -30.46 31.81 -9.85
CA GLU A 10 -29.05 31.70 -9.45
C GLU A 10 -28.86 30.74 -8.27
N ILE A 11 -29.76 30.76 -7.29
CA ILE A 11 -29.75 29.82 -6.16
C ILE A 11 -29.97 28.39 -6.65
N ALA A 12 -30.99 28.15 -7.49
CA ALA A 12 -31.28 26.82 -8.02
C ALA A 12 -30.10 26.25 -8.85
N ASP A 13 -29.46 27.10 -9.66
CA ASP A 13 -28.27 26.73 -10.42
C ASP A 13 -27.07 26.43 -9.52
N ALA A 14 -26.89 27.21 -8.44
CA ALA A 14 -25.84 26.99 -7.46
C ALA A 14 -26.06 25.68 -6.68
N GLU A 15 -27.29 25.37 -6.27
CA GLU A 15 -27.65 24.11 -5.60
C GLU A 15 -27.39 22.91 -6.51
N LYS A 16 -27.75 23.00 -7.78
CA LYS A 16 -27.47 21.95 -8.77
C LYS A 16 -25.96 21.72 -8.95
N LYS A 17 -25.17 22.79 -9.06
CA LYS A 17 -23.70 22.71 -9.14
C LYS A 17 -23.12 22.09 -7.87
N LEU A 18 -23.62 22.47 -6.69
CA LEU A 18 -23.19 21.91 -5.41
C LEU A 18 -23.46 20.40 -5.33
N ALA A 19 -24.64 19.95 -5.75
CA ALA A 19 -24.97 18.53 -5.80
C ALA A 19 -24.06 17.74 -6.76
N GLN A 20 -23.71 18.34 -7.90
CA GLN A 20 -22.79 17.76 -8.88
C GLN A 20 -21.36 17.62 -8.32
N GLU A 21 -20.86 18.66 -7.65
CA GLU A 21 -19.53 18.62 -7.04
C GLU A 21 -19.46 17.66 -5.85
N ARG A 22 -20.49 17.59 -5.01
CA ARG A 22 -20.60 16.57 -3.95
C ARG A 22 -20.53 15.15 -4.53
N SER A 23 -21.27 14.90 -5.61
CA SER A 23 -21.22 13.61 -6.31
C SER A 23 -19.83 13.30 -6.89
N ARG A 24 -19.13 14.32 -7.41
CA ARG A 24 -17.76 14.18 -7.93
C ARG A 24 -16.78 13.86 -6.80
N LEU A 25 -16.88 14.55 -5.67
CA LEU A 25 -16.08 14.31 -4.48
C LEU A 25 -16.25 12.87 -3.98
N GLN A 26 -17.50 12.39 -3.88
CA GLN A 26 -17.77 11.02 -3.45
C GLN A 26 -17.11 9.98 -4.38
N ARG A 27 -17.18 10.18 -5.71
CA ARG A 27 -16.51 9.28 -6.67
C ARG A 27 -14.99 9.25 -6.48
N LEU A 28 -14.37 10.40 -6.23
CA LEU A 28 -12.93 10.48 -5.97
C LEU A 28 -12.55 9.79 -4.66
N GLN A 29 -13.34 9.98 -3.59
CA GLN A 29 -13.13 9.31 -2.31
C GLN A 29 -13.25 7.78 -2.45
N ASN A 30 -14.27 7.30 -3.16
CA ASN A 30 -14.46 5.88 -3.41
C ASN A 30 -13.28 5.29 -4.21
N ARG A 31 -12.79 6.01 -5.22
CA ARG A 31 -11.63 5.61 -6.02
C ARG A 31 -10.34 5.58 -5.18
N LYS A 32 -10.13 6.57 -4.31
CA LYS A 32 -9.00 6.56 -3.35
C LYS A 32 -9.07 5.32 -2.46
N SER A 33 -10.22 5.07 -1.84
CA SER A 33 -10.43 3.90 -0.97
C SER A 33 -10.21 2.57 -1.70
N TYR A 34 -10.63 2.46 -2.96
CA TYR A 34 -10.42 1.27 -3.79
C TYR A 34 -8.93 0.96 -3.97
N TYR A 35 -8.13 1.95 -4.36
CA TYR A 35 -6.69 1.75 -4.54
C TYR A 35 -5.96 1.47 -3.22
N GLU A 36 -6.34 2.15 -2.13
CA GLU A 36 -5.77 1.88 -0.80
C GLU A 36 -6.08 0.46 -0.31
N LYS A 37 -7.32 -0.03 -0.51
CA LYS A 37 -7.70 -1.41 -0.18
C LYS A 37 -6.95 -2.41 -1.03
N GLY A 38 -6.80 -2.14 -2.33
CA GLY A 38 -6.03 -2.95 -3.26
C GLY A 38 -4.57 -3.07 -2.83
N ASP A 39 -3.95 -1.97 -2.43
CA ASP A 39 -2.56 -1.94 -1.97
C ASP A 39 -2.37 -2.67 -0.63
N ARG A 40 -3.28 -2.48 0.32
CA ARG A 40 -3.29 -3.23 1.59
C ARG A 40 -3.38 -4.73 1.36
N LYS A 41 -4.26 -5.19 0.46
CA LYS A 41 -4.41 -6.63 0.14
C LYS A 41 -3.14 -7.18 -0.51
N LYS A 42 -2.55 -6.46 -1.45
CA LYS A 42 -1.27 -6.84 -2.09
C LYS A 42 -0.15 -6.92 -1.05
N ARG A 43 -0.06 -5.95 -0.15
CA ARG A 43 0.91 -5.95 0.94
C ARG A 43 0.72 -7.15 1.88
N ALA A 44 -0.50 -7.41 2.32
CA ALA A 44 -0.81 -8.54 3.21
C ALA A 44 -0.42 -9.88 2.56
N HIS A 45 -0.83 -10.11 1.31
CA HIS A 45 -0.45 -11.31 0.58
C HIS A 45 1.07 -11.48 0.47
N ARG A 46 1.79 -10.41 0.08
CA ARG A 46 3.26 -10.44 -0.01
C ARG A 46 3.91 -10.80 1.33
N LEU A 47 3.41 -10.26 2.44
CA LEU A 47 3.95 -10.54 3.77
C LEU A 47 3.70 -11.99 4.20
N ILE A 48 2.49 -12.51 3.98
CA ILE A 48 2.14 -13.91 4.28
C ILE A 48 3.03 -14.87 3.47
N THR A 49 3.18 -14.65 2.16
CA THR A 49 4.03 -15.50 1.32
C THR A 49 5.48 -15.50 1.77
N ARG A 50 6.03 -14.33 2.14
CA ARG A 50 7.41 -14.24 2.63
C ARG A 50 7.59 -14.91 4.00
N GLY A 51 6.64 -14.75 4.92
CA GLY A 51 6.66 -15.44 6.22
C GLY A 51 6.60 -16.96 6.04
N ALA A 52 5.70 -17.45 5.19
CA ALA A 52 5.58 -18.87 4.87
C ALA A 52 6.87 -19.46 4.27
N ALA A 53 7.60 -18.71 3.45
CA ALA A 53 8.89 -19.15 2.92
C ALA A 53 9.93 -19.37 4.03
N VAL A 54 10.01 -18.46 5.01
CA VAL A 54 10.94 -18.61 6.14
C VAL A 54 10.57 -19.83 6.99
N GLU A 55 9.29 -19.97 7.35
CA GLU A 55 8.80 -21.12 8.13
C GLU A 55 8.98 -22.46 7.40
N SER A 56 8.96 -22.45 6.07
CA SER A 56 9.19 -23.65 5.26
C SER A 56 10.66 -24.10 5.32
N ILE A 57 11.61 -23.17 5.39
CA ILE A 57 13.06 -23.47 5.42
C ILE A 57 13.55 -23.71 6.85
N ALA A 58 12.97 -22.99 7.82
CA ALA A 58 13.31 -23.08 9.23
C ALA A 58 12.05 -23.38 10.07
N PRO A 59 11.57 -24.65 10.11
CA PRO A 59 10.33 -25.01 10.79
C PRO A 59 10.30 -24.66 12.28
N LEU A 60 11.47 -24.61 12.95
CA LEU A 60 11.59 -24.18 14.34
C LEU A 60 11.10 -22.74 14.57
N ALA A 61 11.13 -21.88 13.56
CA ALA A 61 10.60 -20.53 13.68
C ALA A 61 9.10 -20.49 14.05
N LYS A 62 8.34 -21.54 13.71
CA LYS A 62 6.90 -21.66 14.04
C LYS A 62 6.62 -21.77 15.53
N THR A 63 7.60 -22.18 16.34
CA THR A 63 7.41 -22.30 17.79
C THR A 63 7.47 -20.95 18.48
N LEU A 64 8.00 -19.92 17.80
CA LEU A 64 8.12 -18.57 18.33
C LEU A 64 6.79 -17.83 18.15
N SER A 65 6.37 -17.10 19.19
CA SER A 65 5.34 -16.06 19.04
C SER A 65 5.81 -14.95 18.10
N GLU A 66 4.89 -14.10 17.66
CA GLU A 66 5.22 -12.97 16.78
C GLU A 66 6.34 -12.08 17.38
N THR A 67 6.25 -11.72 18.67
CA THR A 67 7.26 -10.90 19.36
C THR A 67 8.62 -11.60 19.46
N GLU A 68 8.63 -12.90 19.76
CA GLU A 68 9.87 -13.69 19.84
C GLU A 68 10.52 -13.84 18.46
N PHE A 69 9.71 -14.06 17.42
CA PHE A 69 10.19 -14.11 16.05
C PHE A 69 10.79 -12.77 15.62
N TYR A 70 10.15 -11.64 15.94
CA TYR A 70 10.72 -10.33 15.68
C TYR A 70 12.08 -10.14 16.37
N ALA A 71 12.17 -10.39 17.69
CA ALA A 71 13.43 -10.28 18.43
C ALA A 71 14.53 -11.22 17.90
N PHE A 72 14.16 -12.42 17.45
CA PHE A 72 15.05 -13.33 16.76
C PHE A 72 15.55 -12.73 15.44
N THR A 73 14.65 -12.23 14.58
CA THR A 73 15.04 -11.63 13.30
C THR A 73 15.92 -10.39 13.48
N GLU A 74 15.68 -9.55 14.48
CA GLU A 74 16.55 -8.41 14.79
C GLU A 74 17.99 -8.86 15.06
N LYS A 75 18.17 -9.91 15.88
CA LYS A 75 19.49 -10.50 16.16
C LYS A 75 20.10 -11.16 14.92
N VAL A 76 19.31 -11.83 14.09
CA VAL A 76 19.80 -12.41 12.83
C VAL A 76 20.35 -11.31 11.91
N PHE A 77 19.66 -10.19 11.81
CA PHE A 77 20.07 -9.06 10.99
C PHE A 77 21.12 -8.16 11.64
N THR A 78 21.66 -8.47 12.83
CA THR A 78 22.90 -7.83 13.31
C THR A 78 24.15 -8.53 12.77
N LEU A 79 24.01 -9.78 12.29
CA LEU A 79 25.10 -10.55 11.68
C LEU A 79 25.50 -9.96 10.33
N THR A 80 26.80 -9.79 10.12
CA THR A 80 27.33 -9.11 8.93
C THR A 80 27.10 -9.94 7.68
N GLU A 81 27.22 -11.25 7.78
CA GLU A 81 27.03 -12.22 6.70
C GLU A 81 25.60 -12.17 6.16
N VAL A 82 24.62 -12.08 7.06
CA VAL A 82 23.20 -11.98 6.68
C VAL A 82 22.92 -10.67 5.94
N ARG A 83 23.49 -9.55 6.42
CA ARG A 83 23.37 -8.25 5.75
C ARG A 83 24.03 -8.27 4.37
N ALA A 84 25.20 -8.89 4.27
CA ALA A 84 25.92 -9.03 3.00
C ALA A 84 25.11 -9.84 1.98
N LEU A 85 24.55 -10.99 2.37
CA LEU A 85 23.68 -11.80 1.52
C LEU A 85 22.42 -11.04 1.08
N LEU A 86 21.80 -10.28 1.98
CA LEU A 86 20.65 -9.44 1.63
C LEU A 86 21.04 -8.38 0.59
N MET A 87 22.20 -7.73 0.77
CA MET A 87 22.69 -6.72 -0.16
C MET A 87 23.01 -7.32 -1.53
N GLU A 88 23.63 -8.50 -1.57
CA GLU A 88 23.90 -9.25 -2.79
C GLU A 88 22.61 -9.57 -3.56
N ALA A 89 21.60 -10.10 -2.87
CA ALA A 89 20.30 -10.42 -3.48
C ALA A 89 19.61 -9.17 -4.05
N VAL A 90 19.67 -8.04 -3.35
CA VAL A 90 19.13 -6.76 -3.83
C VAL A 90 19.90 -6.26 -5.06
N ASN A 91 21.23 -6.34 -5.04
CA ASN A 91 22.06 -5.93 -6.17
C ASN A 91 21.78 -6.79 -7.42
N ALA A 92 21.67 -8.11 -7.27
CA ALA A 92 21.32 -9.01 -8.37
C ALA A 92 19.95 -8.68 -8.98
N HIS A 93 18.94 -8.39 -8.14
CA HIS A 93 17.62 -7.97 -8.60
C HIS A 93 17.66 -6.66 -9.40
N ASN A 94 18.42 -5.68 -8.91
CA ASN A 94 18.58 -4.38 -9.58
C ASN A 94 19.26 -4.53 -10.95
N GLN A 95 20.31 -5.34 -11.04
CA GLN A 95 21.00 -5.62 -12.30
C GLN A 95 20.10 -6.31 -13.33
N ALA A 96 19.32 -7.31 -12.92
CA ALA A 96 18.36 -7.98 -13.78
C ALA A 96 17.29 -7.00 -14.32
N SER A 97 16.83 -6.09 -13.47
CA SER A 97 15.83 -5.08 -13.82
C SER A 97 16.37 -3.99 -14.79
N GLN A 98 17.69 -3.78 -14.83
CA GLN A 98 18.36 -2.87 -15.77
C GLN A 98 18.62 -3.52 -17.12
N LYS A 99 19.00 -4.80 -17.15
CA LYS A 99 19.26 -5.54 -18.41
C LYS A 99 18.01 -5.78 -19.27
N GLY A 100 16.82 -5.84 -18.66
CA GLY A 100 15.56 -6.02 -19.39
C GLY A 100 14.97 -4.74 -20.02
N LYS A 101 15.69 -3.62 -19.97
CA LYS A 101 15.25 -2.31 -20.53
C LYS A 101 16.08 -1.86 -21.75
N GLY A 102 16.93 -2.74 -22.28
CA GLY A 102 17.71 -2.52 -23.51
C GLY A 102 17.07 -3.19 -24.71
#